data_AF-A0AAW9RM35-F1
#
_entry.id   AF-A0AAW9RM35-F1
#
_cell.length_a   1.000
_cell.length_b   1.000
_cell.length_c   1.000
_cell.angle_alpha   90.00
_cell.angle_beta   90.00
_cell.angle_gamma   90.00
#
_symmetry.space_group_name_H-M   'P 1'
#
loop_
_entity.id
_entity.type
_entity.pdbx_description
1 polymer ?
#
loop_
_entity_poly.entity_id
_entity_poly.type
_entity_poly.pdbx_seq_one_letter_code
_entity_poly.pdbx_strand_id
1 'polypeptide(L)'
;MSWNGLIGLAAAAALLLFSAPGIAKDKGRQIDVPARQDRGERANVRHARIALYYSPVGGVLRSKGVDKVTSPHPGIYCIKPTRNLDTSKFIASVSVDWFESDGADVMAQWAGLAVNCPDIYKWFQVRTYELDLRDGSYPNPSDRVGFTFIVP
;
A
#
# COMPACT_ATOMS: atom_id res chain seq x y z
N MET A 1 55.51 -46.81 -27.27
CA MET A 1 55.19 -47.99 -26.43
C MET A 1 53.72 -48.30 -26.63
N SER A 2 53.51 -49.46 -27.26
CA SER A 2 52.36 -50.40 -27.17
C SER A 2 51.42 -50.22 -25.97
N TRP A 3 50.14 -50.63 -25.95
CA TRP A 3 49.20 -51.29 -26.87
C TRP A 3 47.95 -51.62 -25.99
N ASN A 4 46.78 -51.71 -26.61
CA ASN A 4 45.61 -52.54 -26.24
C ASN A 4 44.63 -52.14 -25.13
N GLY A 5 43.34 -52.22 -25.50
CA GLY A 5 42.22 -52.31 -24.57
C GLY A 5 40.84 -52.19 -25.23
N LEU A 6 40.54 -53.01 -26.24
CA LEU A 6 39.19 -53.23 -26.79
C LEU A 6 38.38 -54.21 -25.89
N ILE A 7 37.06 -54.25 -26.12
CA ILE A 7 36.03 -55.23 -25.64
C ILE A 7 35.40 -54.85 -24.29
N GLY A 8 34.07 -54.80 -24.10
CA GLY A 8 32.95 -55.23 -24.93
C GLY A 8 31.59 -54.96 -24.25
N LEU A 9 30.53 -55.25 -25.00
CA LEU A 9 29.11 -55.09 -24.67
C LEU A 9 28.66 -55.82 -23.40
N ALA A 10 27.74 -55.19 -22.66
CA ALA A 10 26.61 -55.90 -22.05
C ALA A 10 25.38 -54.98 -22.02
N ALA A 11 24.43 -55.23 -22.92
CA ALA A 11 23.11 -54.64 -22.89
C ALA A 11 22.26 -55.35 -21.82
N ALA A 12 21.81 -54.62 -20.81
CA ALA A 12 20.78 -55.08 -19.89
C ALA A 12 19.57 -54.13 -20.01
N ALA A 13 18.54 -54.60 -20.70
CA ALA A 13 17.26 -53.94 -20.79
C ALA A 13 16.52 -54.09 -19.45
N ALA A 14 16.51 -53.03 -18.65
CA ALA A 14 15.66 -52.94 -17.47
C ALA A 14 14.29 -52.37 -17.89
N LEU A 15 13.27 -53.23 -17.97
CA LEU A 15 11.88 -52.83 -18.03
C LEU A 15 11.52 -52.12 -16.71
N LEU A 16 11.43 -50.79 -16.75
CA LEU A 16 10.80 -50.01 -15.69
C LEU A 16 9.29 -50.08 -15.88
N LEU A 17 8.63 -50.87 -15.04
CA LEU A 17 7.20 -50.83 -14.81
C LEU A 17 6.84 -49.44 -14.27
N PHE A 18 6.30 -48.58 -15.12
CA PHE A 18 5.63 -47.35 -14.70
C PHE A 18 4.34 -47.73 -13.98
N SER A 19 4.36 -47.77 -12.65
CA SER A 19 3.17 -47.66 -11.82
C SER A 19 2.55 -46.29 -12.07
N ALA A 20 1.41 -46.27 -12.76
CA ALA A 20 0.63 -45.05 -12.95
C ALA A 20 0.30 -44.46 -11.57
N PRO A 21 0.58 -43.16 -11.30
CA PRO A 21 0.03 -42.53 -10.12
C PRO A 21 -1.49 -42.50 -10.28
N GLY A 22 -2.18 -43.22 -9.40
CA GLY A 22 -3.62 -43.09 -9.25
C GLY A 22 -3.91 -41.63 -8.93
N ILE A 23 -4.50 -40.90 -9.89
CA ILE A 23 -5.05 -39.58 -9.65
C ILE A 23 -6.21 -39.80 -8.69
N ALA A 24 -5.95 -39.62 -7.40
CA ALA A 24 -6.98 -39.41 -6.41
C ALA A 24 -7.82 -38.24 -6.92
N LYS A 25 -9.10 -38.50 -7.19
CA LYS A 25 -10.08 -37.49 -7.54
C LYS A 25 -10.26 -36.62 -6.30
N ASP A 26 -9.41 -35.61 -6.18
CA ASP A 26 -9.58 -34.55 -5.19
C ASP A 26 -10.97 -33.97 -5.42
N LYS A 27 -11.88 -34.22 -4.47
CA LYS A 27 -13.18 -33.55 -4.44
C LYS A 27 -12.85 -32.12 -4.05
N GLY A 28 -12.47 -31.34 -5.05
CA GLY A 28 -12.00 -29.97 -4.91
C GLY A 28 -12.84 -29.28 -3.86
N ARG A 29 -12.19 -28.94 -2.75
CA ARG A 29 -12.79 -28.05 -1.76
C ARG A 29 -13.07 -26.77 -2.52
N GLN A 30 -14.35 -26.52 -2.80
CA GLN A 30 -14.80 -25.25 -3.34
C GLN A 30 -14.45 -24.21 -2.28
N ILE A 31 -13.29 -23.57 -2.44
CA ILE A 31 -13.02 -22.33 -1.74
C ILE A 31 -13.99 -21.37 -2.39
N ASP A 32 -15.00 -20.95 -1.63
CA ASP A 32 -15.80 -19.79 -1.98
C ASP A 32 -14.83 -18.60 -2.00
N VAL A 33 -14.21 -18.39 -3.16
CA VAL A 33 -13.45 -17.19 -3.43
C VAL A 33 -14.50 -16.08 -3.45
N PRO A 34 -14.52 -15.16 -2.47
CA PRO A 34 -15.47 -14.06 -2.51
C PRO A 34 -15.32 -13.38 -3.86
N ALA A 35 -16.47 -13.07 -4.47
CA ALA A 35 -16.55 -12.48 -5.79
C ALA A 35 -15.47 -11.40 -5.93
N ARG A 36 -14.67 -11.52 -7.00
CA ARG A 36 -13.67 -10.55 -7.44
C ARG A 36 -14.25 -9.15 -7.24
N GLN A 37 -13.81 -8.43 -6.20
CA GLN A 37 -14.19 -7.04 -6.01
C GLN A 37 -13.75 -6.29 -7.26
N ASP A 38 -14.73 -5.74 -7.97
CA ASP A 38 -14.50 -5.02 -9.19
C ASP A 38 -13.44 -3.94 -8.94
N ARG A 39 -12.41 -4.02 -9.76
CA ARG A 39 -11.27 -3.11 -9.81
C ARG A 39 -11.79 -1.77 -10.32
N GLY A 40 -12.35 -0.96 -9.42
CA GLY A 40 -12.92 0.35 -9.75
C GLY A 40 -14.13 0.78 -8.94
N GLU A 41 -14.42 0.17 -7.78
CA GLU A 41 -15.38 0.73 -6.85
C GLU A 41 -14.84 2.09 -6.37
N ARG A 42 -15.33 3.17 -7.00
CA ARG A 42 -15.23 4.54 -6.45
C ARG A 42 -15.70 4.41 -5.02
N ALA A 43 -14.77 4.45 -4.06
CA ALA A 43 -15.06 4.29 -2.65
C ALA A 43 -16.34 5.05 -2.34
N ASN A 44 -17.42 4.35 -2.00
CA ASN A 44 -18.73 4.95 -1.87
C ASN A 44 -18.67 5.86 -0.63
N VAL A 45 -18.30 7.12 -0.86
CA VAL A 45 -18.03 8.12 0.19
C VAL A 45 -19.29 8.47 0.97
N ARG A 46 -20.45 7.83 0.71
CA ARG A 46 -21.66 8.00 1.51
C ARG A 46 -21.39 7.71 2.99
N HIS A 47 -20.53 6.73 3.30
CA HIS A 47 -20.24 6.35 4.69
C HIS A 47 -19.06 7.09 5.31
N ALA A 48 -18.04 7.49 4.54
CA ALA A 48 -16.87 8.14 5.10
C ALA A 48 -17.24 9.45 5.83
N ARG A 49 -16.84 9.57 7.10
CA ARG A 49 -16.98 10.80 7.88
C ARG A 49 -16.09 11.91 7.34
N ILE A 50 -14.88 11.55 6.91
CA ILE A 50 -13.90 12.46 6.31
C ILE A 50 -13.31 11.81 5.07
N ALA A 51 -13.20 12.60 4.01
CA ALA A 51 -12.40 12.27 2.85
C ALA A 51 -11.67 13.52 2.36
N LEU A 52 -10.41 13.36 1.97
CA LEU A 52 -9.57 14.44 1.45
C LEU A 52 -8.75 13.90 0.28
N TYR A 53 -8.69 14.67 -0.80
CA TYR A 53 -7.76 14.49 -1.90
C TYR A 53 -6.90 15.75 -2.01
N TYR A 54 -5.61 15.60 -1.74
CA TYR A 54 -4.65 16.68 -1.65
C TYR A 54 -3.59 16.55 -2.75
N SER A 55 -3.28 17.69 -3.38
CA SER A 55 -2.21 17.88 -4.35
C SER A 55 -1.21 18.90 -3.82
N PRO A 56 0.10 18.68 -3.93
CA PRO A 56 1.11 19.62 -3.49
C PRO A 56 1.11 20.92 -4.32
N VAL A 57 0.63 20.86 -5.57
CA VAL A 57 0.52 22.03 -6.46
C VAL A 57 -0.84 22.70 -6.33
N GLY A 58 -1.91 21.91 -6.24
CA GLY A 58 -3.29 22.40 -6.23
C GLY A 58 -3.92 22.60 -4.85
N GLY A 59 -3.25 22.17 -3.78
CA GLY A 59 -3.82 22.11 -2.43
C GLY A 59 -4.95 21.09 -2.33
N VAL A 60 -6.07 21.48 -1.72
CA VAL A 60 -7.23 20.59 -1.55
C VAL A 60 -8.05 20.53 -2.83
N LEU A 61 -7.95 19.44 -3.58
CA LEU A 61 -8.70 19.25 -4.84
C LEU A 61 -10.14 18.77 -4.60
N ARG A 62 -10.34 17.88 -3.62
CA ARG A 62 -11.66 17.39 -3.21
C ARG A 62 -11.68 17.12 -1.71
N SER A 63 -12.80 17.41 -1.06
CA SER A 63 -12.96 17.09 0.36
C SER A 63 -14.41 16.82 0.75
N LYS A 64 -14.57 16.07 1.85
CA LYS A 64 -15.82 15.85 2.58
C LYS A 64 -15.50 15.87 4.07
N GLY A 65 -16.26 16.64 4.84
CA GLY A 65 -16.09 16.70 6.30
C GLY A 65 -14.78 17.33 6.77
N VAL A 66 -14.07 18.06 5.90
CA VAL A 66 -12.85 18.81 6.20
C VAL A 66 -13.19 20.30 6.25
N ASP A 67 -12.88 20.96 7.36
CA ASP A 67 -12.98 22.42 7.56
C ASP A 67 -11.77 23.12 6.94
N LYS A 68 -10.58 22.63 7.28
CA LYS A 68 -9.31 23.27 6.92
C LYS A 68 -8.19 22.24 6.85
N VAL A 69 -7.25 22.49 5.93
CA VAL A 69 -5.94 21.83 5.91
C VAL A 69 -4.86 22.90 6.11
N THR A 70 -3.85 22.62 6.94
CA THR A 70 -2.68 23.49 7.13
C THR A 70 -1.41 22.65 7.13
N SER A 71 -0.31 23.20 6.62
CA SER A 71 1.02 22.58 6.72
C SER A 71 1.95 23.49 7.55
N PRO A 72 2.14 23.22 8.86
CA PRO A 72 3.02 24.06 9.70
C PRO A 72 4.51 23.82 9.45
N HIS A 73 4.88 22.65 8.93
CA HIS A 73 6.25 22.25 8.61
C HIS A 73 6.26 21.35 7.38
N PRO A 74 7.39 21.28 6.64
CA PRO A 74 7.51 20.37 5.52
C PRO A 74 7.12 18.95 5.88
N GLY A 75 6.27 18.37 5.05
CA GLY A 75 5.76 17.02 5.19
C GLY A 75 4.82 16.80 6.38
N ILE A 76 4.27 17.85 7.00
CA ILE A 76 3.27 17.73 8.07
C ILE A 76 1.97 18.40 7.63
N TYR A 77 0.92 17.61 7.49
CA TYR A 77 -0.41 18.09 7.11
C TYR A 77 -1.41 17.91 8.23
N CYS A 78 -1.93 19.02 8.73
CA CYS A 78 -2.96 19.05 9.76
C CYS A 78 -4.33 19.22 9.11
N ILE A 79 -5.22 18.25 9.33
CA ILE A 79 -6.56 18.21 8.75
C ILE A 79 -7.57 18.42 9.87
N LYS A 80 -8.26 19.57 9.84
CA LYS A 80 -9.35 19.90 10.77
C LYS A 80 -10.67 19.41 10.21
N PRO A 81 -11.42 18.56 10.93
CA PRO A 81 -12.76 18.19 10.52
C PRO A 81 -13.77 19.33 10.69
N THR A 82 -14.83 19.36 9.88
CA THR A 82 -15.93 20.34 10.01
C THR A 82 -16.72 20.16 11.32
N ARG A 83 -16.78 18.93 11.83
CA ARG A 83 -17.46 18.63 13.09
C ARG A 83 -16.45 18.59 14.22
N ASN A 84 -16.85 19.07 15.39
CA ASN A 84 -16.06 18.91 16.61
C ASN A 84 -16.06 17.43 17.04
N LEU A 85 -15.08 16.67 16.56
CA LEU A 85 -14.90 15.25 16.87
C LEU A 85 -13.58 15.03 17.60
N ASP A 86 -13.57 14.00 18.46
CA ASP A 86 -12.36 13.54 19.13
C ASP A 86 -11.59 12.61 18.18
N THR A 87 -10.57 13.15 17.52
CA THR A 87 -9.82 12.47 16.45
C THR A 87 -9.06 11.24 16.94
N SER A 88 -8.73 11.17 18.23
CA SER A 88 -8.03 10.03 18.84
C SER A 88 -8.86 8.73 18.84
N LYS A 89 -10.18 8.83 18.62
CA LYS A 89 -11.10 7.69 18.58
C LYS A 89 -11.27 7.09 17.18
N PHE A 90 -10.55 7.60 16.19
CA PHE A 90 -10.68 7.21 14.81
C PHE A 90 -9.36 6.66 14.27
N ILE A 91 -9.48 5.69 13.35
CA ILE A 91 -8.38 5.21 12.54
C ILE A 91 -8.56 5.80 11.15
N ALA A 92 -7.49 6.38 10.62
CA ALA A 92 -7.47 6.89 9.26
C ALA A 92 -6.78 5.92 8.30
N SER A 93 -7.10 6.05 7.03
CA SER A 93 -6.34 5.45 5.93
C SER A 93 -5.74 6.57 5.09
N VAL A 94 -4.47 6.40 4.71
CA VAL A 94 -3.75 7.31 3.83
C VAL A 94 -3.18 6.51 2.68
N SER A 95 -3.33 7.02 1.47
CA SER A 95 -2.71 6.47 0.28
C SER A 95 -2.08 7.58 -0.52
N VAL A 96 -0.84 7.37 -0.95
CA VAL A 96 -0.14 8.27 -1.86
C VAL A 96 -0.87 8.29 -3.19
N ASP A 97 -1.03 9.49 -3.76
CA ASP A 97 -1.44 9.65 -5.14
C ASP A 97 -0.20 9.90 -6.00
N TRP A 98 0.09 8.96 -6.90
CA TRP A 98 1.27 9.00 -7.76
C TRP A 98 1.20 10.07 -8.84
N PHE A 99 0.00 10.43 -9.30
CA PHE A 99 -0.16 11.42 -10.35
C PHE A 99 0.05 12.83 -9.81
N GLU A 100 -0.41 13.08 -8.58
CA GLU A 100 -0.26 14.37 -7.90
C GLU A 100 1.09 14.52 -7.19
N SER A 101 1.83 13.42 -6.97
CA SER A 101 3.15 13.48 -6.34
C SER A 101 4.26 13.83 -7.33
N ASP A 102 5.24 14.60 -6.86
CA ASP A 102 6.47 14.88 -7.58
C ASP A 102 7.62 14.07 -6.97
N GLY A 103 7.89 12.92 -7.57
CA GLY A 103 8.92 11.97 -7.11
C GLY A 103 8.51 10.52 -7.34
N ALA A 104 9.51 9.64 -7.52
CA ALA A 104 9.29 8.21 -7.73
C ALA A 104 9.29 7.40 -6.43
N ASP A 105 9.83 7.95 -5.34
CA ASP A 105 9.98 7.27 -4.06
C ASP A 105 9.42 8.18 -2.97
N VAL A 106 8.09 8.13 -2.78
CA VAL A 106 7.37 8.98 -1.84
C VAL A 106 6.47 8.15 -0.92
N MET A 107 6.20 8.67 0.27
CA MET A 107 5.27 8.05 1.22
C MET A 107 4.38 9.08 1.89
N ALA A 108 3.22 8.60 2.35
CA ALA A 108 2.29 9.35 3.19
C ALA A 108 1.72 8.42 4.26
N GLN A 109 1.70 8.86 5.51
CA GLN A 109 1.19 8.09 6.64
C GLN A 109 0.40 9.00 7.58
N TRP A 110 -0.64 8.50 8.22
CA TRP A 110 -1.30 9.23 9.29
C TRP A 110 -0.61 8.96 10.63
N ALA A 111 -0.65 9.93 11.54
CA ALA A 111 -0.19 9.77 12.91
C ALA A 111 -1.39 9.54 13.84
N GLY A 112 -1.23 8.59 14.79
CA GLY A 112 -2.25 8.28 15.80
C GLY A 112 -2.65 9.47 16.69
N LEU A 113 -1.76 10.45 16.83
CA LEU A 113 -1.99 11.71 17.51
C LEU A 113 -1.41 12.85 16.68
N ALA A 114 -2.11 13.97 16.62
CA ALA A 114 -1.73 15.12 15.82
C ALA A 114 -0.80 16.07 16.60
N VAL A 115 0.33 15.55 17.10
CA VAL A 115 1.25 16.25 18.01
C VAL A 115 1.88 17.52 17.43
N ASN A 116 1.89 17.67 16.10
CA ASN A 116 2.39 18.86 15.41
C ASN A 116 1.27 19.77 14.89
N CYS A 117 0.03 19.53 15.30
CA CYS A 117 -1.14 20.30 14.92
C CYS A 117 -1.68 21.12 16.10
N PRO A 118 -2.52 22.15 15.84
CA PRO A 118 -2.97 23.08 16.89
C PRO A 118 -3.67 22.42 18.08
N ASP A 119 -4.37 21.30 17.87
CA ASP A 119 -4.99 20.51 18.92
C ASP A 119 -4.92 19.01 18.57
N ILE A 120 -4.22 18.26 19.42
CA ILE A 120 -3.88 16.85 19.20
C ILE A 120 -5.11 15.92 19.14
N TYR A 121 -6.26 16.35 19.69
CA TYR A 121 -7.51 15.60 19.76
C TYR A 121 -8.58 16.13 18.80
N LYS A 122 -8.32 17.24 18.10
CA LYS A 122 -9.27 17.86 17.17
C LYS A 122 -8.79 17.90 15.73
N TRP A 123 -7.54 17.50 15.50
CA TRP A 123 -6.93 17.44 14.18
C TRP A 123 -6.46 16.03 13.89
N PHE A 124 -6.43 15.68 12.61
CA PHE A 124 -5.64 14.57 12.11
C PHE A 124 -4.31 15.12 11.59
N GLN A 125 -3.26 14.30 11.68
CA GLN A 125 -1.97 14.61 11.12
C GLN A 125 -1.61 13.55 10.08
N VAL A 126 -1.29 14.01 8.86
CA VAL A 126 -0.62 13.21 7.84
C VAL A 126 0.83 13.66 7.78
N ARG A 127 1.75 12.71 7.67
CA ARG A 127 3.17 12.92 7.47
C ARG A 127 3.56 12.39 6.11
N THR A 128 4.31 13.17 5.35
CA THR A 128 4.76 12.81 4.01
C THR A 128 6.26 12.92 3.91
N TYR A 129 6.86 12.01 3.14
CA TYR A 129 8.30 11.92 3.02
C TYR A 129 8.70 11.58 1.58
N GLU A 130 9.87 12.06 1.21
CA GLU A 130 10.63 11.58 0.06
C GLU A 130 11.67 10.57 0.56
N LEU A 131 11.75 9.44 -0.12
CA LEU A 131 12.63 8.34 0.21
C LEU A 131 13.87 8.43 -0.69
N ASP A 132 14.97 8.96 -0.17
CA ASP A 132 16.27 8.77 -0.82
C ASP A 132 16.89 7.46 -0.32
N LEU A 133 16.57 6.36 -1.01
CA LEU A 133 17.07 5.04 -0.63
C LEU A 133 18.51 4.80 -1.10
N ARG A 134 19.16 5.76 -1.79
CA ARG A 134 20.45 5.53 -2.45
C ARG A 134 21.61 5.43 -1.45
N ASP A 135 21.49 6.03 -0.28
CA ASP A 135 22.53 6.10 0.74
C ASP A 135 22.12 5.46 2.08
N GLY A 136 20.91 4.87 2.15
CA GLY A 136 20.35 4.34 3.39
C GLY A 136 19.98 5.43 4.41
N SER A 137 19.83 6.67 3.97
CA SER A 137 19.42 7.78 4.81
C SER A 137 17.97 7.64 5.31
N TYR A 138 17.66 8.42 6.34
CA TYR A 138 16.32 8.49 6.88
C TYR A 138 15.36 9.18 5.88
N PRO A 139 14.08 8.81 5.85
CA PRO A 139 13.08 9.51 5.04
C PRO A 139 13.07 11.01 5.34
N ASN A 140 13.20 11.83 4.29
CA ASN A 140 13.20 13.28 4.42
C ASN A 140 11.75 13.80 4.36
N PRO A 141 11.27 14.57 5.34
CA PRO A 141 9.95 15.18 5.27
C PRO A 141 9.82 16.02 3.99
N SER A 142 8.72 15.85 3.25
CA SER A 142 8.58 16.45 1.91
C SER A 142 7.16 16.92 1.65
N ASP A 143 7.02 18.13 1.13
CA ASP A 143 5.75 18.69 0.66
C ASP A 143 5.40 18.29 -0.77
N ARG A 144 6.21 17.44 -1.42
CA ARG A 144 6.03 17.03 -2.83
C ARG A 144 5.06 15.85 -3.01
N VAL A 145 4.40 15.40 -1.94
CA VAL A 145 3.59 14.18 -1.96
C VAL A 145 2.10 14.53 -2.02
N GLY A 146 1.44 14.13 -3.10
CA GLY A 146 -0.01 14.10 -3.21
C GLY A 146 -0.57 12.89 -2.47
N PHE A 147 -1.74 13.03 -1.83
CA PHE A 147 -2.34 11.94 -1.07
C PHE A 147 -3.85 12.00 -0.98
N THR A 148 -4.43 10.83 -0.72
CA THR A 148 -5.81 10.66 -0.26
C THR A 148 -5.80 10.32 1.23
N PHE A 149 -6.75 10.90 1.97
CA PHE A 149 -6.95 10.64 3.39
C PHE A 149 -8.42 10.35 3.64
N ILE A 150 -8.72 9.24 4.32
CA ILE A 150 -10.10 8.78 4.57
C ILE A 150 -10.24 8.39 6.05
N VAL A 151 -11.34 8.84 6.66
CA VAL A 151 -11.83 8.33 7.95
C VAL A 151 -13.24 7.76 7.73
N PRO A 152 -13.44 6.45 7.99
CA PRO A 152 -14.74 5.80 7.86
C PRO A 152 -15.84 6.43 8.71
#